data_AF-B1VA28-F1
#
_entry.id   AF-B1VA28-F1
#
_cell.length_a   1.000
_cell.length_b   1.000
_cell.length_c   1.000
_cell.angle_alpha   90.00
_cell.angle_beta   90.00
_cell.angle_gamma   90.00
#
_symmetry.space_group_name_H-M   'P 1'
#
loop_
_entity.id
_entity.type
_entity.pdbx_description
1 polymer ?
#
loop_
_entity_poly.entity_id
_entity_poly.type
_entity_poly.pdbx_seq_one_letter_code
_entity_poly.pdbx_strand_id
1 'polypeptide(L)'
;MFKLKKSFLVLNIILFSCLGLLFIVNNKQVMGMNNGNINQNNRNINAIMEEFRNLHDLLLEEARLINQIYNAIRNNDSEEKITILNNQANGIALQAENIRRNINSNQN
;
A
#
# COMPACT_ATOMS: atom_id res chain seq x y z
N MET A 1 19.55 -23.35 11.93
CA MET A 1 19.08 -22.07 12.53
C MET A 1 18.77 -20.94 11.53
N PHE A 2 18.68 -21.20 10.21
CA PHE A 2 18.53 -20.14 9.19
C PHE A 2 17.07 -19.81 8.76
N LYS A 3 16.08 -20.64 9.13
CA LYS A 3 14.67 -20.44 8.72
C LYS A 3 13.94 -19.32 9.48
N LEU A 4 14.41 -18.96 10.68
CA LEU A 4 13.78 -17.93 11.54
C LEU A 4 13.97 -16.50 11.01
N LYS A 5 15.04 -16.23 10.26
CA LYS A 5 15.37 -14.87 9.80
C LYS A 5 14.42 -14.36 8.71
N LYS A 6 13.96 -15.23 7.80
CA LYS A 6 12.98 -14.84 6.75
C LYS A 6 11.60 -14.55 7.34
N SER A 7 11.13 -15.35 8.30
CA SER A 7 9.85 -15.11 8.97
C SER A 7 9.82 -13.82 9.76
N PHE A 8 10.94 -13.44 10.41
CA PHE A 8 11.02 -12.17 11.14
C PHE A 8 10.94 -10.94 10.23
N LEU A 9 11.47 -11.05 9.01
CA LEU A 9 11.44 -9.96 8.03
C LEU A 9 10.01 -9.74 7.50
N VAL A 10 9.31 -10.82 7.20
CA VAL A 10 7.88 -10.78 6.81
C VAL A 10 7.01 -10.25 7.95
N LEU A 11 7.25 -10.69 9.19
CA LEU A 11 6.53 -10.20 10.36
C LEU A 11 6.73 -8.69 10.56
N ASN A 12 7.96 -8.19 10.39
CA ASN A 12 8.25 -6.76 10.51
C ASN A 12 7.56 -5.92 9.44
N ILE A 13 7.49 -6.40 8.19
CA ILE A 13 6.78 -5.71 7.10
C ILE A 13 5.28 -5.60 7.42
N ILE A 14 4.67 -6.69 7.89
CA ILE A 14 3.25 -6.72 8.27
C ILE A 14 3.00 -5.77 9.46
N LEU A 15 3.87 -5.80 10.48
CA LEU A 15 3.74 -4.96 11.67
C LEU A 15 3.82 -3.47 11.31
N PHE A 16 4.77 -3.10 10.44
CA PHE A 16 4.96 -1.73 9.99
C PHE A 16 3.78 -1.22 9.16
N SER A 17 3.20 -2.08 8.32
CA SER A 17 1.98 -1.77 7.55
C SER A 17 0.78 -1.48 8.45
N CYS A 18 0.54 -2.31 9.47
CA CYS A 18 -0.54 -2.09 10.44
C CYS A 18 -0.37 -0.81 11.26
N LEU A 19 0.87 -0.50 11.69
CA LEU A 19 1.17 0.74 12.43
C LEU A 19 0.93 1.98 11.56
N GLY A 20 1.36 1.96 10.29
CA GLY A 20 1.11 3.06 9.35
C GLY A 20 -0.38 3.34 9.14
N LEU A 21 -1.20 2.30 9.02
CA LEU A 21 -2.66 2.42 8.93
C LEU A 21 -3.26 3.06 10.18
N LEU A 22 -2.81 2.68 11.38
CA LEU A 22 -3.34 3.21 12.65
C LEU A 22 -3.13 4.72 12.80
N PHE A 23 -2.03 5.27 12.26
CA PHE A 23 -1.75 6.71 12.26
C PHE A 23 -2.62 7.49 11.26
N ILE A 24 -3.07 6.88 10.16
CA ILE A 24 -3.90 7.55 9.15
C ILE A 24 -5.34 7.73 9.66
N VAL A 25 -5.89 6.76 10.38
CA VAL A 25 -7.29 6.82 10.84
C VAL A 25 -7.49 7.84 11.97
N ASN A 26 -6.48 8.04 12.83
CA ASN A 26 -6.58 8.94 13.98
C ASN A 26 -6.39 10.43 13.62
N ASN A 27 -5.93 10.76 12.41
CA ASN A 27 -5.65 12.15 12.02
C ASN A 27 -6.83 12.84 11.32
N LYS A 28 -7.97 12.16 11.15
CA LYS A 28 -9.16 12.74 10.50
C LYS A 28 -9.98 13.70 11.38
N GLN A 29 -9.63 13.89 12.66
CA GLN A 29 -10.42 14.72 13.57
C GLN A 29 -9.90 16.14 13.82
N VAL A 30 -8.78 16.56 13.21
CA VAL A 30 -8.23 17.91 13.45
C VAL A 30 -7.85 18.60 12.15
N MET A 31 -8.83 18.92 11.30
CA MET A 31 -8.62 20.01 10.35
C MET A 31 -9.84 20.91 10.31
N GLY A 32 -9.80 21.86 11.26
CA GLY A 32 -10.70 23.00 11.33
C GLY A 32 -10.60 23.84 10.07
N MET A 33 -11.77 24.11 9.52
CA MET A 33 -12.05 24.90 8.34
C MET A 33 -11.76 26.38 8.63
N ASN A 34 -10.84 27.01 7.87
CA ASN A 34 -10.85 28.48 7.73
C ASN A 34 -10.33 28.94 6.36
N ASN A 35 -10.96 30.00 5.89
CA ASN A 35 -11.13 30.45 4.51
C ASN A 35 -9.92 31.22 3.94
N GLY A 36 -9.69 31.11 2.62
CA GLY A 36 -9.06 32.18 1.82
C GLY A 36 -7.79 31.86 1.03
N ASN A 37 -7.88 31.08 -0.05
CA ASN A 37 -7.22 31.34 -1.36
C ASN A 37 -7.52 30.19 -2.34
N ILE A 38 -8.61 30.28 -3.09
CA ILE A 38 -8.99 29.28 -4.09
C ILE A 38 -8.44 29.72 -5.44
N ASN A 39 -7.29 29.18 -5.90
CA ASN A 39 -7.17 28.87 -7.34
C ASN A 39 -5.98 28.02 -7.83
N GLN A 40 -4.92 27.77 -7.06
CA GLN A 40 -3.82 26.88 -7.52
C GLN A 40 -3.56 25.70 -6.59
N ASN A 41 -3.62 25.91 -5.27
CA ASN A 41 -3.43 24.82 -4.30
C ASN A 41 -4.52 23.74 -4.40
N ASN A 42 -5.77 24.10 -4.74
CA ASN A 42 -6.86 23.12 -4.85
C ASN A 42 -6.66 22.11 -6.00
N ARG A 43 -6.06 22.51 -7.13
CA ARG A 43 -5.76 21.56 -8.22
C ARG A 43 -4.66 20.57 -7.84
N ASN A 44 -3.64 21.06 -7.14
CA ASN A 44 -2.52 20.22 -6.68
C ASN A 44 -2.96 19.27 -5.55
N ILE A 45 -3.81 19.74 -4.62
CA ILE A 45 -4.41 18.91 -3.56
C ILE A 45 -5.27 17.80 -4.16
N ASN A 46 -6.08 18.09 -5.19
CA ASN A 46 -6.89 17.07 -5.86
C ASN A 46 -6.04 15.98 -6.53
N ALA A 47 -4.93 16.36 -7.19
CA ALA A 47 -4.02 15.42 -7.84
C ALA A 47 -3.31 14.52 -6.80
N ILE A 48 -2.79 15.09 -5.72
CA ILE A 48 -2.16 14.32 -4.63
C ILE A 48 -3.18 13.40 -3.95
N MET A 49 -4.42 13.88 -3.75
CA MET A 49 -5.48 13.07 -3.15
C MET A 49 -5.91 11.90 -4.06
N GLU A 50 -5.88 12.09 -5.37
CA GLU A 50 -6.07 11.02 -6.36
C GLU A 50 -4.91 10.00 -6.32
N GLU A 51 -3.65 10.45 -6.23
CA GLU A 51 -2.50 9.57 -6.04
C GLU A 51 -2.61 8.71 -4.77
N PHE A 52 -3.03 9.31 -3.64
CA PHE A 52 -3.28 8.56 -2.40
C PHE A 52 -4.41 7.55 -2.54
N ARG A 53 -5.47 7.88 -3.29
CA ARG A 53 -6.58 6.94 -3.55
C ARG A 53 -6.12 5.77 -4.41
N ASN A 54 -5.36 6.05 -5.47
CA ASN A 54 -4.79 5.01 -6.33
C ASN A 54 -3.83 4.11 -5.54
N LEU A 55 -3.02 4.68 -4.65
CA LEU A 55 -2.14 3.92 -3.76
C LEU A 55 -2.94 3.01 -2.82
N HIS A 56 -4.03 3.53 -2.21
CA HIS A 56 -4.91 2.73 -1.36
C HIS A 56 -5.52 1.54 -2.12
N ASP A 57 -6.02 1.78 -3.34
CA ASP A 57 -6.66 0.73 -4.14
C ASP A 57 -5.67 -0.35 -4.56
N LEU A 58 -4.43 0.03 -4.93
CA LEU A 58 -3.34 -0.92 -5.20
C LEU A 58 -3.00 -1.77 -3.98
N LEU A 59 -2.87 -1.17 -2.79
CA LEU A 59 -2.57 -1.92 -1.56
C LEU A 59 -3.70 -2.88 -1.18
N LEU A 60 -4.95 -2.50 -1.44
CA LEU A 60 -6.09 -3.40 -1.24
C LEU A 60 -6.06 -4.58 -2.21
N GLU A 61 -5.68 -4.35 -3.46
CA GLU A 61 -5.50 -5.42 -4.46
C GLU A 61 -4.34 -6.35 -4.10
N GLU A 62 -3.21 -5.79 -3.64
CA GLU A 62 -2.08 -6.57 -3.14
C GLU A 62 -2.50 -7.49 -1.98
N ALA A 63 -3.26 -6.98 -1.02
CA ALA A 63 -3.79 -7.78 0.08
C ALA A 63 -4.70 -8.91 -0.39
N ARG A 64 -5.51 -8.68 -1.44
CA ARG A 64 -6.34 -9.73 -2.06
C ARG A 64 -5.47 -10.80 -2.71
N LEU A 65 -4.44 -10.42 -3.46
CA LEU A 65 -3.52 -11.38 -4.08
C LEU A 65 -2.76 -12.20 -3.04
N ILE A 66 -2.31 -11.58 -1.94
CA ILE A 66 -1.66 -12.30 -0.83
C ILE A 66 -2.58 -13.36 -0.25
N ASN A 67 -3.88 -13.05 -0.07
CA ASN A 67 -4.86 -14.04 0.37
C ASN A 67 -5.07 -15.17 -0.65
N GLN A 68 -5.05 -14.85 -1.95
CA GLN A 68 -5.13 -15.88 -3.00
C GLN A 68 -3.89 -16.79 -3.00
N ILE A 69 -2.69 -16.23 -2.81
CA ILE A 69 -1.44 -16.99 -2.66
C ILE A 69 -1.53 -17.91 -1.45
N TYR A 70 -1.97 -17.39 -0.29
CA TYR A 70 -2.17 -18.19 0.92
C TYR A 70 -3.12 -19.36 0.68
N ASN A 71 -4.27 -19.11 0.05
CA ASN A 71 -5.25 -20.15 -0.26
C ASN A 71 -4.70 -21.17 -1.28
N ALA A 72 -3.98 -20.71 -2.30
CA ALA A 72 -3.37 -21.59 -3.30
C ALA A 72 -2.34 -22.53 -2.67
N ILE A 73 -1.49 -22.00 -1.80
CA ILE A 73 -0.53 -22.81 -1.03
C ILE A 73 -1.27 -23.80 -0.12
N ARG A 74 -2.29 -23.34 0.61
CA ARG A 74 -3.07 -24.18 1.52
C ARG A 74 -3.79 -25.33 0.81
N ASN A 75 -4.23 -25.09 -0.43
CA ASN A 75 -4.94 -26.08 -1.24
C ASN A 75 -4.01 -26.96 -2.07
N ASN A 76 -2.68 -26.81 -1.95
CA ASN A 76 -1.68 -27.47 -2.80
C ASN A 76 -1.94 -27.26 -4.30
N ASP A 77 -2.32 -26.04 -4.68
CA ASP A 77 -2.39 -25.65 -6.07
C ASP A 77 -1.01 -25.75 -6.76
N SER A 78 -0.98 -25.74 -8.10
CA SER A 78 0.26 -25.86 -8.86
C SER A 78 1.25 -24.73 -8.56
N GLU A 79 2.54 -25.05 -8.59
CA GLU A 79 3.62 -24.07 -8.45
C GLU A 79 3.53 -22.96 -9.50
N GLU A 80 3.08 -23.29 -10.70
CA GLU A 80 2.82 -22.32 -11.78
C GLU A 80 1.79 -21.28 -11.36
N LYS A 81 0.64 -21.72 -10.81
CA LYS A 81 -0.42 -20.81 -10.34
C LYS A 81 0.08 -19.91 -9.21
N ILE A 82 0.82 -20.47 -8.25
CA ILE A 82 1.41 -19.71 -7.14
C ILE A 82 2.41 -18.67 -7.68
N THR A 83 3.22 -19.04 -8.67
CA THR A 83 4.21 -18.15 -9.31
C THR A 83 3.54 -17.00 -10.05
N ILE A 84 2.46 -17.26 -10.79
CA ILE A 84 1.68 -16.22 -11.47
C ILE A 84 1.14 -15.20 -10.46
N LEU A 85 0.51 -15.68 -9.38
CA LEU A 85 -0.04 -14.81 -8.34
C LEU A 85 1.06 -13.98 -7.65
N ASN A 86 2.22 -14.58 -7.38
CA ASN A 86 3.39 -13.87 -6.82
C ASN A 86 3.90 -12.78 -7.76
N ASN A 87 3.99 -13.06 -9.06
CA ASN A 87 4.44 -12.09 -10.06
C ASN A 87 3.47 -10.90 -10.15
N GLN A 88 2.16 -11.15 -10.07
CA GLN A 88 1.14 -10.11 -10.01
C GLN A 88 1.29 -9.25 -8.75
N ALA A 89 1.44 -9.86 -7.57
CA ALA A 89 1.62 -9.14 -6.32
C ALA A 89 2.88 -8.25 -6.35
N ASN A 90 4.00 -8.78 -6.86
CA ASN A 90 5.24 -8.00 -7.03
C ASN A 90 5.05 -6.81 -8.00
N GLY A 91 4.29 -7.00 -9.09
CA GLY A 91 3.98 -5.93 -10.03
C GLY A 91 3.19 -4.78 -9.38
N ILE A 92 2.22 -5.11 -8.53
CA ILE A 92 1.45 -4.12 -7.77
C ILE A 92 2.33 -3.41 -6.73
N ALA A 93 3.16 -4.14 -6.00
CA ALA A 93 4.07 -3.57 -5.01
C ALA A 93 5.02 -2.52 -5.63
N LEU A 94 5.56 -2.81 -6.82
CA LEU A 94 6.41 -1.86 -7.56
C LEU A 94 5.64 -0.61 -7.99
N GLN A 95 4.39 -0.76 -8.45
CA GLN A 95 3.53 0.39 -8.81
C GLN A 95 3.21 1.25 -7.59
N ALA A 96 2.84 0.64 -6.47
CA ALA A 96 2.58 1.33 -5.21
C ALA A 96 3.80 2.13 -4.74
N GLU A 97 5.00 1.55 -4.82
CA GLU A 97 6.24 2.24 -4.45
C GLU A 97 6.54 3.43 -5.36
N ASN A 98 6.28 3.32 -6.66
CA ASN A 98 6.45 4.45 -7.59
C ASN A 98 5.49 5.61 -7.26
N ILE A 99 4.22 5.32 -6.98
CA ILE A 99 3.24 6.34 -6.59
C ILE A 99 3.66 6.99 -5.26
N ARG A 100 4.10 6.20 -4.29
CA ARG A 100 4.59 6.70 -3.00
C ARG A 100 5.80 7.62 -3.15
N ARG A 101 6.72 7.34 -4.08
CA ARG A 101 7.82 8.25 -4.41
C ARG A 101 7.34 9.55 -5.03
N ASN A 102 6.38 9.50 -5.95
CA ASN A 102 5.80 10.68 -6.59
C ASN A 102 5.13 11.61 -5.57
N ILE A 103 4.32 11.03 -4.66
CA ILE A 103 3.69 11.76 -3.55
C ILE A 103 4.76 12.47 -2.71
N ASN A 104 5.83 11.76 -2.34
CA ASN A 104 6.90 12.33 -1.51
C ASN A 104 7.68 13.44 -2.26
N SER A 105 7.89 13.32 -3.58
CA SER A 105 8.53 14.37 -4.37
C SER A 105 7.66 15.61 -4.54
N ASN A 106 6.33 15.44 -4.56
CA ASN A 106 5.37 16.56 -4.67
C ASN A 106 5.16 17.31 -3.35
N GLN A 107 5.76 16.84 -2.24
CA GLN A 107 5.71 17.48 -0.92
C GLN A 107 6.94 18.36 -0.60
N ASN A 108 8.02 18.27 -1.39
CA ASN A 108 9.26 19.06 -1.23
C ASN A 108 9.30 20.25 -2.19
#